data_AF-A0AAX3BF66-F1
#
_entry.id   AF-A0AAX3BF66-F1
#
_cell.length_a   1.000
_cell.length_b   1.000
_cell.length_c   1.000
_cell.angle_alpha   90.00
_cell.angle_beta   90.00
_cell.angle_gamma   90.00
#
_symmetry.space_group_name_H-M   'P 1'
#
loop_
_entity.id
_entity.type
_entity.pdbx_description
1 polymer ?
#
loop_
_entity_poly.entity_id
_entity_poly.type
_entity_poly.pdbx_seq_one_letter_code
_entity_poly.pdbx_strand_id
1 'polypeptide(L)'
;MDPSALAKMYVDAVKNNTISASILTKLPELLTCDWTKVELVGTVYYVSDRTKITYDGVLVRYLGGLYFVKRKIFEVLQKHDKRFRNRLPIVQVV
;
A
#
# COMPACT_ATOMS: atom_id res chain seq x y z
N MET A 1 -8.41 12.07 13.77
CA MET A 1 -8.17 10.62 13.73
C MET A 1 -6.73 10.42 13.29
N ASP A 2 -5.92 9.78 14.12
CA ASP A 2 -4.52 9.53 13.82
C ASP A 2 -4.39 8.58 12.62
N PRO A 3 -3.56 8.90 11.61
CA PRO A 3 -3.39 8.06 10.42
C PRO A 3 -2.94 6.63 10.78
N SER A 4 -2.20 6.46 11.87
CA SER A 4 -1.80 5.16 12.39
C SER A 4 -2.96 4.33 12.96
N ALA A 5 -4.00 4.95 13.52
CA ALA A 5 -5.18 4.23 14.00
C ALA A 5 -6.00 3.69 12.81
N LEU A 6 -6.16 4.51 11.77
CA LEU A 6 -6.88 4.14 10.55
C LEU A 6 -6.15 3.03 9.78
N ALA A 7 -4.82 3.08 9.71
CA ALA A 7 -4.01 2.01 9.13
C ALA A 7 -4.21 0.66 9.87
N LYS A 8 -4.27 0.68 11.20
CA LYS A 8 -4.50 -0.52 12.03
C LYS A 8 -5.89 -1.11 11.83
N MET A 9 -6.91 -0.27 11.61
CA MET A 9 -8.27 -0.75 11.31
C MET A 9 -8.35 -1.55 10.00
N TYR A 10 -7.50 -1.23 9.03
CA TYR A 10 -7.48 -1.88 7.71
C TYR A 10 -6.37 -2.90 7.54
N VAL A 11 -5.75 -3.37 8.62
CA VAL A 11 -4.63 -4.33 8.57
C VAL A 11 -4.99 -5.60 7.78
N ASP A 12 -6.22 -6.10 7.93
CA ASP A 12 -6.77 -7.27 7.23
C ASP A 12 -7.74 -6.90 6.09
N ALA A 13 -7.65 -5.68 5.57
CA ALA A 13 -8.48 -5.24 4.44
C ALA A 13 -8.12 -5.96 3.13
N VAL A 14 -6.88 -6.44 3.00
CA VAL A 14 -6.46 -7.25 1.85
C VAL A 14 -6.78 -8.70 2.14
N LYS A 15 -7.77 -9.26 1.45
CA LYS A 15 -8.14 -10.67 1.54
C LYS A 15 -8.16 -11.27 0.14
N ASN A 16 -7.58 -12.46 -0.03
CA ASN A 16 -7.51 -13.15 -1.33
C ASN A 16 -6.93 -12.28 -2.46
N ASN A 17 -5.92 -11.45 -2.16
CA ASN A 17 -5.37 -10.46 -3.11
C ASN A 17 -6.41 -9.48 -3.67
N THR A 18 -7.44 -9.15 -2.88
CA THR A 18 -8.42 -8.12 -3.22
C THR A 18 -8.50 -7.06 -2.13
N ILE A 19 -8.80 -5.81 -2.50
CA ILE A 19 -9.06 -4.71 -1.59
C ILE A 19 -10.24 -3.87 -2.12
N SER A 20 -11.09 -3.39 -1.24
CA SER A 20 -12.19 -2.51 -1.65
C SER A 20 -11.68 -1.12 -2.05
N ALA A 21 -12.20 -0.55 -3.12
CA ALA A 21 -11.86 0.82 -3.56
C ALA A 21 -12.07 1.88 -2.45
N SER A 22 -13.14 1.71 -1.66
CA SER A 22 -13.45 2.58 -0.51
C SER A 22 -12.41 2.54 0.60
N ILE A 23 -11.68 1.43 0.74
CA ILE A 23 -10.62 1.29 1.73
C ILE A 23 -9.32 1.86 1.17
N LEU A 24 -8.96 1.49 -0.07
CA LEU A 24 -7.76 1.97 -0.73
C LEU A 24 -7.68 3.51 -0.75
N THR A 25 -8.79 4.18 -1.06
CA THR A 25 -8.89 5.64 -1.10
C THR A 25 -8.76 6.31 0.28
N LYS A 26 -8.91 5.55 1.37
CA LYS A 26 -8.76 6.02 2.76
C LYS A 26 -7.40 5.66 3.35
N LEU A 27 -6.62 4.78 2.74
CA LEU A 27 -5.36 4.34 3.30
C LEU A 27 -4.37 5.52 3.38
N PRO A 28 -3.67 5.68 4.52
CA PRO A 28 -2.62 6.67 4.63
C PRO A 28 -1.43 6.31 3.74
N GLU A 29 -0.82 7.35 3.16
CA GLU A 29 0.42 7.20 2.41
C GLU A 29 1.61 7.04 3.36
N LEU A 30 2.46 6.05 3.11
CA LEU A 30 3.71 5.85 3.85
C LEU A 30 4.87 6.49 3.06
N LEU A 31 5.35 7.63 3.57
CA LEU A 31 6.42 8.41 2.95
C LEU A 31 7.79 8.09 3.56
N THR A 32 7.87 8.09 4.89
CA THR A 32 9.09 7.84 5.64
C THR A 32 8.80 6.91 6.81
N CYS A 33 9.59 5.85 6.93
CA CYS A 33 9.50 4.91 8.04
C CYS A 33 10.80 4.11 8.15
N ASP A 34 10.88 3.28 9.18
CA ASP A 34 11.91 2.25 9.26
C ASP A 34 11.57 1.13 8.26
N TRP A 35 12.06 1.28 7.02
CA TRP A 35 11.84 0.35 5.91
C TRP A 35 12.34 -1.07 6.21
N THR A 36 13.16 -1.27 7.26
CA THR A 36 13.60 -2.61 7.67
C THR A 36 12.49 -3.45 8.27
N LYS A 37 11.46 -2.80 8.85
CA LYS A 37 10.31 -3.42 9.52
C LYS A 37 9.04 -3.41 8.64
N VAL A 38 9.19 -3.07 7.37
CA VAL A 38 8.07 -3.02 6.42
C VAL A 38 7.88 -4.39 5.78
N GLU A 39 6.64 -4.85 5.78
CA GLU A 39 6.22 -6.07 5.09
C GLU A 39 5.48 -5.71 3.80
N LEU A 40 5.92 -6.27 2.67
CA LEU A 40 5.29 -6.02 1.37
C LEU A 40 4.06 -6.92 1.21
N VAL A 41 2.91 -6.33 0.92
CA VAL A 41 1.65 -7.08 0.72
C VAL A 41 1.45 -7.38 -0.76
N GLY A 42 1.46 -6.36 -1.61
CA GLY A 42 1.19 -6.53 -3.03
C GLY A 42 1.12 -5.21 -3.81
N THR A 43 1.25 -5.28 -5.13
CA THR A 43 1.09 -4.11 -6.01
C THR A 43 -0.39 -3.83 -6.25
N VAL A 44 -0.76 -2.56 -6.37
CA VAL A 44 -2.14 -2.15 -6.65
C VAL A 44 -2.14 -1.08 -7.73
N TYR A 45 -3.09 -1.20 -8.65
CA TYR A 45 -3.38 -0.20 -9.66
C TYR A 45 -4.89 0.03 -9.73
N TYR A 46 -5.31 1.26 -9.48
CA TYR A 46 -6.72 1.63 -9.50
C TYR A 46 -6.89 3.09 -9.89
N VAL A 47 -7.86 3.37 -10.75
CA VAL A 47 -8.27 4.73 -11.11
C VAL A 47 -9.64 4.96 -10.51
N SER A 48 -9.73 5.91 -9.58
CA SER A 48 -11.01 6.26 -8.96
C SER A 48 -11.95 6.89 -9.97
N ASP A 49 -13.11 6.28 -10.22
CA ASP A 49 -14.09 6.84 -11.15
C ASP A 49 -14.64 8.19 -10.69
N ARG A 50 -14.76 8.38 -9.38
CA ARG A 50 -15.35 9.58 -8.76
C ARG A 50 -14.39 10.77 -8.76
N THR A 51 -13.13 10.54 -8.41
CA THR A 51 -12.15 11.63 -8.23
C THR A 51 -11.14 11.71 -9.36
N LYS A 52 -11.11 10.72 -10.25
CA LYS A 52 -10.10 10.55 -11.31
C LYS A 52 -8.66 10.50 -10.78
N ILE A 53 -8.50 10.18 -9.50
CA ILE A 53 -7.19 9.98 -8.86
C ILE A 53 -6.72 8.56 -9.15
N THR A 54 -5.47 8.46 -9.62
CA THR A 54 -4.79 7.18 -9.86
C THR A 54 -4.02 6.75 -8.62
N TYR A 55 -4.36 5.57 -8.12
CA TYR A 55 -3.65 4.84 -7.08
C TYR A 55 -2.78 3.79 -7.76
N ASP A 56 -1.54 4.15 -8.08
CA ASP A 56 -0.52 3.26 -8.63
C ASP A 56 0.63 3.12 -7.62
N GLY A 57 0.82 1.91 -7.10
CA GLY A 57 1.82 1.67 -6.07
C GLY A 57 1.75 0.30 -5.42
N VAL A 58 2.15 0.25 -4.15
CA VAL A 58 2.29 -0.98 -3.37
C VAL A 58 1.62 -0.81 -2.01
N LEU A 59 0.90 -1.84 -1.59
CA LEU A 59 0.37 -1.97 -0.25
C LEU A 59 1.42 -2.61 0.65
N VAL A 60 1.61 -2.01 1.82
CA VAL A 60 2.61 -2.47 2.79
C VAL A 60 2.02 -2.49 4.20
N ARG A 61 2.52 -3.41 5.02
CA ARG A 61 2.22 -3.46 6.46
C ARG A 61 3.39 -2.89 7.24
N TYR A 62 3.11 -2.02 8.19
CA TYR A 62 4.08 -1.42 9.07
C TYR A 62 3.47 -1.18 10.45
N LEU A 63 4.13 -1.63 11.52
CA LEU A 63 3.65 -1.49 12.91
C LEU A 63 2.18 -1.92 13.12
N GLY A 64 1.77 -3.00 12.43
CA GLY A 64 0.41 -3.55 12.51
C GLY A 64 -0.66 -2.73 11.78
N GLY A 65 -0.29 -1.79 10.91
CA GLY A 65 -1.20 -1.06 10.04
C GLY A 65 -0.94 -1.30 8.56
N LEU A 66 -1.98 -1.17 7.73
CA LEU A 66 -1.88 -1.19 6.28
C LEU A 66 -1.71 0.23 5.73
N TYR A 67 -0.76 0.39 4.82
CA TYR A 67 -0.43 1.67 4.19
C TYR A 67 -0.28 1.52 2.68
N PHE A 68 -0.41 2.65 1.99
CA PHE A 68 -0.14 2.75 0.56
C PHE A 68 1.19 3.46 0.31
N VAL A 69 2.00 2.89 -0.58
CA VAL A 69 3.27 3.49 -1.04
C VAL A 69 3.15 3.76 -2.52
N LYS A 70 3.30 5.01 -2.92
CA LYS A 70 3.28 5.40 -4.35
C LYS A 70 4.38 4.70 -5.13
N ARG A 71 4.09 4.35 -6.38
CA ARG A 71 5.04 3.72 -7.29
C ARG A 71 6.39 4.44 -7.37
N LYS A 72 6.40 5.76 -7.45
CA LYS A 72 7.64 6.56 -7.48
C LYS A 72 8.55 6.30 -6.27
N ILE A 73 7.97 6.18 -5.06
CA ILE A 73 8.72 5.89 -3.84
C ILE A 73 9.21 4.44 -3.87
N PHE A 74 8.33 3.51 -4.27
CA PHE A 74 8.67 2.10 -4.40
C PHE A 74 9.83 1.85 -5.38
N GLU A 75 9.85 2.53 -6.53
CA GLU A 75 10.95 2.46 -7.52
C GLU A 75 12.29 2.96 -6.95
N VAL A 76 12.26 3.99 -6.09
CA VAL A 76 13.47 4.44 -5.36
C VAL A 76 13.91 3.37 -4.37
N LEU A 77 12.98 2.80 -3.58
CA LEU A 77 13.29 1.73 -2.63
C LEU A 77 13.88 0.49 -3.32
N GLN A 78 13.39 0.14 -4.51
CA GLN A 78 13.93 -0.95 -5.33
C GLN A 78 15.40 -0.78 -5.72
N LYS A 79 15.86 0.47 -5.89
CA LYS A 79 17.26 0.76 -6.23
C LYS A 79 18.18 0.60 -5.01
N HIS A 80 17.68 0.90 -3.82
CA HIS A 80 18.47 0.89 -2.59
C HIS A 80 18.37 -0.43 -1.80
N ASP A 81 17.25 -1.14 -1.91
CA ASP A 81 16.97 -2.33 -1.12
C ASP A 81 16.49 -3.48 -2.01
N LYS A 82 17.20 -4.61 -1.92
CA LYS A 82 16.94 -5.78 -2.75
C LYS A 82 15.58 -6.42 -2.47
N ARG A 83 15.03 -6.28 -1.25
CA ARG A 83 13.75 -6.88 -0.84
C ARG A 83 12.58 -6.36 -1.67
N PHE A 84 12.65 -5.08 -2.05
CA PHE A 84 11.62 -4.41 -2.83
C PHE A 84 11.63 -4.83 -4.32
N ARG A 85 12.68 -5.52 -4.78
CA ARG A 85 12.79 -6.02 -6.16
C ARG A 85 12.06 -7.34 -6.42
N ASN A 86 11.59 -8.01 -5.38
CA ASN A 86 10.86 -9.26 -5.54
C ASN A 86 9.53 -9.04 -6.27
N ARG A 87 9.09 -10.02 -7.06
CA ARG A 87 7.74 -9.99 -7.65
C ARG A 87 6.72 -10.03 -6.53
N LEU A 88 5.92 -8.97 -6.46
CA LEU A 88 4.80 -8.87 -5.54
C LEU A 88 3.52 -9.37 -6.21
N PRO A 89 2.60 -10.00 -5.45
CA PRO A 89 1.30 -10.36 -5.97
C PRO A 89 0.52 -9.10 -6.33
N ILE A 90 -0.34 -9.21 -7.35
CA ILE A 90 -1.22 -8.13 -7.77
C ILE A 90 -2.46 -8.15 -6.87
N VAL A 91 -2.72 -7.05 -6.19
CA VAL A 91 -3.95 -6.83 -5.42
C VAL A 91 -4.97 -6.19 -6.34
N GLN A 92 -6.06 -6.91 -6.59
CA GLN A 92 -7.20 -6.42 -7.37
C GLN A 92 -8.06 -5.49 -6.54
N VAL A 93 -8.55 -4.42 -7.16
CA VAL A 93 -9.49 -3.52 -6.50
C VAL A 93 -10.90 -3.88 -6.90
N VAL A 94 -11.75 -4.12 -5.89
CA VAL A 94 -13.16 -4.52 -6.03
C VAL A 94 -14.11 -3.49 -5.45
#